data_AF-A0A1F4D6H1-F1
#
_entry.id   AF-A0A1F4D6H1-F1
#
_cell.length_a   1.000
_cell.length_b   1.000
_cell.length_c   1.000
_cell.angle_alpha   90.00
_cell.angle_beta   90.00
_cell.angle_gamma   90.00
#
_symmetry.space_group_name_H-M   'P 1'
#
loop_
_entity.id
_entity.type
_entity.pdbx_description
1 polymer ?
#
loop_
_entity_poly.entity_id
_entity_poly.type
_entity_poly.pdbx_seq_one_letter_code
_entity_poly.pdbx_strand_id
1 'polypeptide(L)'
;MTVQATLKDADGAPIPNIVISFSSADSALASLSPSSALTNTSGVAFSRIDATSIAAVGASYVNATATFPTGSTSSSTPVTAETPYAVGAATVDMTLAVSQANISAGGTSSVTATVSINGAAPTTPMTVDFTSGCARTGKATLSTGVLTINGVATATYTDNGCGQADTVVASTSSTQKTAVITVAPPQAANIKFIGTTPESSLLVIKGTGGVGYSETAVVKFQAVDAAGIGLANQTVRFGLTTVAGGLTMENTALAVGETVSKQTDANGDVSVTVQSGTVPTAVWVTAALGALSTQSNKVVISTGRPSQDFFSLSATKLNIDGGNYDGARTTLNIYAADRLGNIVPDGTAINFIAEGAQIVGQTTGGTASSTCTTLNGACTVDLVSAEHRPIPDSERSGISAENALPEGPTANRVTVVAYTVGEESFVDANGNNKWDTGETWDDLGDIYIDSNESLEWDENEQFIRYSANNAAECPPLPTDTPKLDNATSKPGTCDGVWGQAHVRRSMVIVLSGHTAHANTNLVNMGGGCIGVASVLVSDQWGNPMPAGSALTVSANAVSDSTAPTAKAAEITVVPETVPSSNAPGGTWHSVKVSVGAGKCATPVSGSFDLLVSTPSESTNVTSVLPFTVNP
;
A
#
# COMPACT_ATOMS: atom_id res chain seq x y z
N MET A 1 3.90 59.32 -61.71
CA MET A 1 3.57 60.64 -62.32
C MET A 1 4.34 60.77 -63.63
N THR A 2 4.01 61.73 -64.49
CA THR A 2 4.75 61.97 -65.76
C THR A 2 5.47 63.31 -65.69
N VAL A 3 6.73 63.33 -66.10
CA VAL A 3 7.56 64.52 -66.27
C VAL A 3 7.61 64.90 -67.74
N GLN A 4 7.51 66.20 -68.01
CA GLN A 4 7.54 66.77 -69.36
C GLN A 4 8.67 67.80 -69.46
N ALA A 5 9.57 67.64 -70.43
CA ALA A 5 10.57 68.64 -70.78
C ALA A 5 10.25 69.24 -72.15
N THR A 6 10.34 70.57 -72.28
CA THR A 6 10.09 71.29 -73.55
C THR A 6 11.35 72.06 -73.95
N LEU A 7 11.86 71.78 -75.14
CA LEU A 7 13.04 72.43 -75.72
C LEU A 7 12.62 73.42 -76.81
N LYS A 8 13.10 74.66 -76.69
CA LYS A 8 12.87 75.75 -77.64
C LYS A 8 14.18 76.44 -77.98
N ASP A 9 14.23 77.09 -79.14
CA ASP A 9 15.33 77.99 -79.50
C ASP A 9 15.17 79.37 -78.85
N ALA A 10 16.11 80.28 -79.14
CA ALA A 10 16.14 81.64 -78.59
C ALA A 10 14.93 82.49 -79.02
N ASP A 11 14.32 82.18 -80.16
CA ASP A 11 13.13 82.85 -80.69
C ASP A 11 11.82 82.21 -80.17
N GLY A 12 11.94 81.16 -79.35
CA GLY A 12 10.82 80.46 -78.73
C GLY A 12 10.19 79.37 -79.62
N ALA A 13 10.78 79.04 -80.76
CA ALA A 13 10.31 77.96 -81.63
C ALA A 13 10.74 76.58 -81.08
N PRO A 14 9.91 75.54 -81.20
CA PRO A 14 10.22 74.22 -80.66
C PRO A 14 11.34 73.52 -81.44
N ILE A 15 12.23 72.81 -80.75
CA ILE A 15 13.32 72.04 -81.37
C ILE A 15 13.02 70.54 -81.30
N PRO A 16 12.64 69.88 -82.41
CA PRO A 16 12.39 68.45 -82.45
C PRO A 16 13.68 67.62 -82.55
N ASN A 17 13.56 66.32 -82.27
CA ASN A 17 14.59 65.30 -82.45
C ASN A 17 15.89 65.53 -81.65
N ILE A 18 15.80 66.17 -80.48
CA ILE A 18 16.92 66.31 -79.54
C ILE A 18 16.73 65.33 -78.37
N VAL A 19 17.82 64.68 -77.94
CA VAL A 19 17.79 63.78 -76.80
C VAL A 19 17.72 64.60 -75.51
N ILE A 20 16.70 64.32 -74.71
CA ILE A 20 16.59 64.79 -73.33
C ILE A 20 16.89 63.61 -72.41
N SER A 21 17.93 63.75 -71.59
CA SER A 21 18.20 62.82 -70.47
C SER A 21 17.46 63.27 -69.22
N PHE A 22 16.73 62.36 -68.60
CA PHE A 22 15.97 62.55 -67.37
C PHE A 22 16.65 61.80 -66.22
N SER A 23 16.98 62.51 -65.15
CA SER A 23 17.47 61.92 -63.91
C SER A 23 16.83 62.58 -62.69
N SER A 24 16.76 61.84 -61.59
CA SER A 24 16.50 62.42 -60.29
C SER A 24 17.84 62.85 -59.70
N ALA A 25 17.91 64.06 -59.12
CA ALA A 25 19.07 64.50 -58.36
C ALA A 25 19.33 63.60 -57.14
N ASP A 26 18.31 62.88 -56.65
CA ASP A 26 18.43 61.80 -55.67
C ASP A 26 17.79 60.51 -56.18
N SER A 27 18.61 59.57 -56.64
CA SER A 27 18.15 58.28 -57.16
C SER A 27 17.62 57.33 -56.08
N ALA A 28 17.88 57.60 -54.80
CA ALA A 28 17.30 56.84 -53.68
C ALA A 28 15.84 57.23 -53.42
N LEU A 29 15.40 58.42 -53.85
CA LEU A 29 14.03 58.88 -53.71
C LEU A 29 13.13 58.48 -54.88
N ALA A 30 13.58 58.72 -56.12
CA ALA A 30 12.80 58.37 -57.30
C ALA A 30 13.66 57.95 -58.49
N SER A 31 13.05 57.14 -59.35
CA SER A 31 13.60 56.69 -60.63
C SER A 31 12.76 57.22 -61.79
N LEU A 32 13.42 57.45 -62.93
CA LEU A 32 12.78 57.92 -64.16
C LEU A 32 12.89 56.86 -65.26
N SER A 33 11.77 56.54 -65.89
CA SER A 33 11.68 55.51 -66.92
C SER A 33 10.75 55.94 -68.06
N PRO A 34 11.25 56.08 -69.30
CA PRO A 34 12.65 55.94 -69.69
C PRO A 34 13.53 57.08 -69.13
N SER A 35 14.82 56.81 -68.88
CA SER A 35 15.79 57.82 -68.40
C SER A 35 16.28 58.77 -69.50
N SER A 36 15.84 58.60 -70.75
CA SER A 36 16.00 59.57 -71.82
C SER A 36 14.89 59.42 -72.87
N ALA A 37 14.57 60.49 -73.59
CA ALA A 37 13.62 60.48 -74.70
C ALA A 37 13.95 61.58 -75.73
N LEU A 38 13.51 61.40 -76.98
CA LEU A 38 13.62 62.43 -78.02
C LEU A 38 12.51 63.47 -77.88
N THR A 39 12.82 64.74 -78.16
CA THR A 39 11.79 65.77 -78.34
C THR A 39 10.96 65.50 -79.59
N ASN A 40 9.64 65.60 -79.47
CA ASN A 40 8.70 65.47 -80.60
C ASN A 40 8.66 66.76 -81.47
N THR A 41 7.78 66.82 -82.47
CA THR A 41 7.59 67.98 -83.37
C THR A 41 7.21 69.27 -82.64
N SER A 42 6.71 69.19 -81.41
CA SER A 42 6.42 70.33 -80.54
C SER A 42 7.56 70.63 -79.55
N GLY A 43 8.72 69.98 -79.70
CA GLY A 43 9.89 70.17 -78.83
C GLY A 43 9.78 69.46 -77.49
N VAL A 44 8.85 68.51 -77.32
CA VAL A 44 8.53 67.92 -76.00
C VAL A 44 9.03 66.48 -75.87
N ALA A 45 9.65 66.16 -74.73
CA ALA A 45 10.02 64.80 -74.31
C ALA A 45 9.33 64.43 -72.98
N PHE A 46 8.99 63.15 -72.81
CA PHE A 46 8.28 62.64 -71.62
C PHE A 46 9.05 61.52 -70.93
N SER A 47 8.94 61.45 -69.60
CA SER A 47 9.40 60.33 -68.77
C SER A 47 8.42 60.09 -67.62
N ARG A 48 8.33 58.85 -67.13
CA ARG A 48 7.57 58.54 -65.91
C ARG A 48 8.51 58.65 -64.70
N ILE A 49 8.05 59.27 -63.63
CA ILE A 49 8.72 59.26 -62.33
C ILE A 49 7.96 58.34 -61.35
N ASP A 50 8.72 57.45 -60.70
CA ASP A 50 8.26 56.50 -59.68
C ASP A 50 9.17 56.53 -58.46
N ALA A 51 8.59 56.44 -57.26
CA ALA A 51 9.37 56.33 -56.02
C ALA A 51 10.20 55.04 -56.00
N THR A 52 11.45 55.12 -55.53
CA THR A 52 12.38 53.97 -55.58
C THR A 52 12.04 52.88 -54.54
N SER A 53 11.36 53.23 -53.44
CA SER A 53 10.85 52.27 -52.46
C SER A 53 9.67 52.85 -51.68
N ILE A 54 8.96 52.00 -50.92
CA ILE A 54 7.91 52.44 -49.98
C ILE A 54 8.44 53.28 -48.81
N ALA A 55 9.76 53.26 -48.58
CA ALA A 55 10.43 54.03 -47.54
C ALA A 55 11.02 55.35 -48.07
N ALA A 56 10.94 55.62 -49.37
CA ALA A 56 11.43 56.85 -49.96
C ALA A 56 10.55 58.03 -49.50
N VAL A 57 11.12 58.97 -48.74
CA VAL A 57 10.44 60.17 -48.26
C VAL A 57 11.40 61.35 -48.38
N GLY A 58 10.95 62.43 -49.02
CA GLY A 58 11.77 63.62 -49.18
C GLY A 58 11.38 64.42 -50.42
N ALA A 59 12.15 65.47 -50.69
CA ALA A 59 12.00 66.28 -51.89
C ALA A 59 13.34 66.36 -52.62
N SER A 60 13.29 66.38 -53.95
CA SER A 60 14.48 66.49 -54.80
C SER A 60 14.09 67.15 -56.13
N TYR A 61 15.00 67.19 -57.07
CA TYR A 61 14.79 67.77 -58.39
C TYR A 61 14.85 66.69 -59.46
N VAL A 62 13.99 66.80 -60.48
CA VAL A 62 14.20 66.11 -61.75
C VAL A 62 15.04 67.02 -62.63
N ASN A 63 16.12 66.47 -63.15
CA ASN A 63 17.02 67.13 -64.09
C ASN A 63 16.73 66.62 -65.50
N ALA A 64 16.44 67.54 -66.40
CA ALA A 64 16.25 67.29 -67.83
C ALA A 64 17.36 68.00 -68.60
N THR A 65 18.28 67.23 -69.20
CA THR A 65 19.43 67.78 -69.94
C THR A 65 19.28 67.46 -71.43
N ALA A 66 19.22 68.52 -72.24
CA ALA A 66 19.30 68.43 -73.70
C ALA A 66 20.76 68.34 -74.13
N THR A 67 21.11 67.31 -74.89
CA THR A 67 22.44 67.16 -75.50
C THR A 67 22.37 67.29 -77.01
N PHE A 68 23.23 68.12 -77.58
CA PHE A 68 23.25 68.41 -79.01
C PHE A 68 24.35 67.61 -79.73
N PRO A 69 24.10 67.13 -80.96
CA PRO A 69 25.14 66.47 -81.76
C PRO A 69 26.34 67.39 -82.04
N THR A 70 27.55 66.84 -81.98
CA THR A 70 28.79 67.55 -82.34
C THR A 70 28.77 67.97 -83.82
N GLY A 71 28.87 69.28 -84.07
CA GLY A 71 28.83 69.87 -85.42
C GLY A 71 27.54 70.61 -85.79
N SER A 72 26.57 70.72 -84.88
CA SER A 72 25.38 71.54 -85.09
C SER A 72 25.69 73.04 -85.04
N THR A 73 25.07 73.85 -85.91
CA THR A 73 25.25 75.32 -86.01
C THR A 73 24.69 76.11 -84.82
N SER A 74 24.16 75.43 -83.81
CA SER A 74 23.55 75.98 -82.61
C SER A 74 24.16 75.30 -81.39
N SER A 75 24.98 76.05 -80.64
CA SER A 75 25.59 75.75 -79.32
C SER A 75 25.97 74.30 -78.98
N SER A 76 27.26 74.04 -78.73
CA SER A 76 27.76 72.74 -78.26
C SER A 76 27.62 72.51 -76.73
N THR A 77 26.93 73.40 -76.01
CA THR A 77 26.77 73.29 -74.55
C THR A 77 25.44 72.63 -74.19
N PRO A 78 25.42 71.60 -73.32
CA PRO A 78 24.18 71.03 -72.81
C PRO A 78 23.31 72.10 -72.14
N VAL A 79 22.00 72.04 -72.36
CA VAL A 79 21.01 72.90 -71.67
C VAL A 79 20.27 72.04 -70.66
N THR A 80 20.28 72.44 -69.40
CA THR A 80 19.62 71.72 -68.31
C THR A 80 18.47 72.55 -67.76
N ALA A 81 17.34 71.89 -67.51
CA ALA A 81 16.23 72.41 -66.74
C ALA A 81 15.97 71.50 -65.54
N GLU A 82 15.58 72.10 -64.42
CA GLU A 82 15.26 71.37 -63.19
C GLU A 82 13.83 71.69 -62.74
N THR A 83 13.13 70.70 -62.22
CA THR A 83 11.81 70.89 -61.61
C THR A 83 11.72 70.12 -60.29
N PRO A 84 11.23 70.74 -59.19
CA PRO A 84 11.15 70.07 -57.91
C PRO A 84 10.04 69.01 -57.90
N TYR A 85 10.27 67.93 -57.16
CA TYR A 85 9.27 66.93 -56.82
C TYR A 85 9.41 66.52 -55.35
N ALA A 86 8.35 65.93 -54.78
CA ALA A 86 8.38 65.34 -53.45
C ALA A 86 7.76 63.94 -53.47
N VAL A 87 8.33 63.04 -52.67
CA VAL A 87 7.80 61.72 -52.37
C VAL A 87 7.25 61.74 -50.94
N GLY A 88 5.95 61.47 -50.81
CA GLY A 88 5.31 61.31 -49.50
C GLY A 88 5.55 59.93 -48.90
N ALA A 89 5.47 59.83 -47.57
CA ALA A 89 5.52 58.55 -46.87
C ALA A 89 4.38 57.63 -47.36
N ALA A 90 4.73 56.39 -47.71
CA ALA A 90 3.73 55.39 -48.02
C ALA A 90 2.98 54.99 -46.73
N THR A 91 1.65 55.00 -46.77
CA THR A 91 0.85 54.49 -45.65
C THR A 91 0.69 52.99 -45.81
N VAL A 92 1.24 52.22 -44.87
CA VAL A 92 1.02 50.78 -44.79
C VAL A 92 -0.11 50.55 -43.79
N ASP A 93 -1.24 50.11 -44.32
CA ASP A 93 -2.40 49.72 -43.52
C ASP A 93 -2.54 48.20 -43.50
N MET A 94 -3.08 47.70 -42.39
CA MET A 94 -3.39 46.29 -42.20
C MET A 94 -4.75 46.16 -41.55
N THR A 95 -5.55 45.22 -42.02
CA THR A 95 -6.70 44.68 -41.29
C THR A 95 -6.42 43.22 -40.92
N LEU A 96 -6.98 42.79 -39.80
CA LEU A 96 -6.83 41.43 -39.30
C LEU A 96 -8.23 40.86 -39.06
N ALA A 97 -8.49 39.70 -39.63
CA ALA A 97 -9.73 38.96 -39.46
C ALA A 97 -9.44 37.52 -39.05
N VAL A 98 -10.32 36.95 -38.24
CA VAL A 98 -10.30 35.53 -37.89
C VAL A 98 -11.58 34.88 -38.42
N SER A 99 -11.46 33.68 -38.99
CA SER A 99 -12.64 32.95 -39.51
C SER A 99 -13.64 32.59 -38.41
N GLN A 100 -13.13 32.31 -37.20
CA GLN A 100 -13.92 32.02 -36.01
C GLN A 100 -13.22 32.69 -34.81
N ALA A 101 -13.96 33.55 -34.10
CA ALA A 101 -13.48 34.18 -32.87
C ALA A 101 -13.65 33.28 -31.63
N ASN A 102 -14.48 32.23 -31.73
CA ASN A 102 -14.68 31.23 -30.68
C ASN A 102 -14.49 29.85 -31.28
N ILE A 103 -13.59 29.05 -30.71
CA ILE A 103 -13.33 27.67 -31.15
C ILE A 103 -13.40 26.72 -29.95
N SER A 104 -13.74 25.45 -30.20
CA SER A 104 -13.63 24.40 -29.18
C SER A 104 -12.17 24.09 -28.86
N ALA A 105 -11.92 23.40 -27.74
CA ALA A 105 -10.61 22.79 -27.48
C ALA A 105 -10.19 21.88 -28.65
N GLY A 106 -8.92 21.94 -29.05
CA GLY A 106 -8.37 21.27 -30.24
C GLY A 106 -8.86 21.83 -31.58
N GLY A 107 -9.66 22.90 -31.58
CA GLY A 107 -10.20 23.53 -32.79
C GLY A 107 -9.15 24.33 -33.56
N THR A 108 -9.53 24.74 -34.78
CA THR A 108 -8.69 25.57 -35.65
C THR A 108 -9.43 26.82 -36.11
N SER A 109 -8.72 27.92 -36.36
CA SER A 109 -9.26 29.13 -37.00
C SER A 109 -8.24 29.71 -37.97
N SER A 110 -8.65 30.12 -39.16
CA SER A 110 -7.77 30.89 -40.05
C SER A 110 -7.64 32.33 -39.57
N VAL A 111 -6.42 32.85 -39.60
CA VAL A 111 -6.07 34.23 -39.28
C VAL A 111 -5.60 34.90 -40.57
N THR A 112 -6.35 35.89 -41.03
CA THR A 112 -6.13 36.55 -42.32
C THR A 112 -5.75 38.00 -42.09
N ALA A 113 -4.51 38.37 -42.46
CA ALA A 113 -4.05 39.74 -42.51
C ALA A 113 -4.17 40.27 -43.95
N THR A 114 -4.90 41.35 -44.15
CA THR A 114 -4.95 42.07 -45.43
C THR A 114 -4.16 43.36 -45.32
N VAL A 115 -3.10 43.47 -46.11
CA VAL A 115 -2.15 44.59 -46.14
C VAL A 115 -2.42 45.42 -47.38
N SER A 116 -2.41 46.75 -47.21
CA SER A 116 -2.50 47.70 -48.32
C SER A 116 -1.43 48.79 -48.20
N ILE A 117 -0.89 49.21 -49.34
CA ILE A 117 0.00 50.37 -49.46
C ILE A 117 -0.79 51.48 -50.15
N ASN A 118 -0.99 52.60 -49.47
CA ASN A 118 -1.79 53.74 -49.96
C ASN A 118 -3.20 53.32 -50.44
N GLY A 119 -3.83 52.35 -49.75
CA GLY A 119 -5.17 51.84 -50.07
C GLY A 119 -5.25 50.79 -51.19
N ALA A 120 -4.12 50.41 -51.81
CA ALA A 120 -4.05 49.35 -52.84
C ALA A 120 -3.27 48.13 -52.38
N ALA A 121 -3.52 46.96 -52.98
CA ALA A 121 -2.77 45.75 -52.67
C ALA A 121 -1.28 45.89 -53.06
N PRO A 122 -0.32 45.47 -52.21
CA PRO A 122 1.09 45.42 -52.54
C PRO A 122 1.34 44.58 -53.81
N THR A 123 2.16 45.11 -54.72
CA THR A 123 2.60 44.41 -55.94
C THR A 123 3.80 43.49 -55.68
N THR A 124 4.52 43.71 -54.58
CA THR A 124 5.60 42.85 -54.09
C THR A 124 5.14 42.14 -52.81
N PRO A 125 5.36 40.82 -52.65
CA PRO A 125 5.02 40.10 -51.42
C PRO A 125 5.66 40.75 -50.18
N MET A 126 4.85 41.00 -49.16
CA MET A 126 5.29 41.45 -47.84
C MET A 126 5.21 40.30 -46.86
N THR A 127 6.14 40.25 -45.90
CA THR A 127 6.10 39.27 -44.80
C THR A 127 5.20 39.77 -43.67
N VAL A 128 4.31 38.91 -43.20
CA VAL A 128 3.51 39.12 -41.99
C VAL A 128 3.87 38.06 -40.95
N ASP A 129 4.30 38.51 -39.78
CA ASP A 129 4.57 37.64 -38.65
C ASP A 129 3.34 37.55 -37.75
N PHE A 130 2.89 36.32 -37.49
CA PHE A 130 1.81 36.05 -36.55
C PHE A 130 2.37 35.49 -35.25
N THR A 131 1.93 36.02 -34.12
CA THR A 131 2.32 35.55 -32.79
C THR A 131 1.11 35.53 -31.85
N SER A 132 1.17 34.70 -30.82
CA SER A 132 0.17 34.70 -29.72
C SER A 132 0.79 34.20 -28.42
N GLY A 133 0.08 34.38 -27.31
CA GLY A 133 0.52 33.90 -26.00
C GLY A 133 0.54 32.37 -25.94
N CYS A 134 -0.52 31.72 -26.43
CA CYS A 134 -0.59 30.26 -26.44
C CYS A 134 0.38 29.64 -27.45
N ALA A 135 0.62 30.27 -28.62
CA ALA A 135 1.60 29.78 -29.57
C ALA A 135 3.03 29.79 -29.00
N ARG A 136 3.40 30.86 -28.29
CA ARG A 136 4.73 30.98 -27.66
C ARG A 136 4.95 29.98 -26.51
N THR A 137 3.89 29.52 -25.86
CA THR A 137 3.94 28.54 -24.77
C THR A 137 3.67 27.10 -25.23
N GLY A 138 3.55 26.87 -26.55
CA GLY A 138 3.28 25.55 -27.14
C GLY A 138 1.82 25.07 -27.00
N LYS A 139 0.93 25.89 -26.44
CA LYS A 139 -0.51 25.61 -26.27
C LYS A 139 -1.35 25.90 -27.51
N ALA A 140 -0.73 26.40 -28.56
CA ALA A 140 -1.29 26.50 -29.90
C ALA A 140 -0.15 26.40 -30.93
N THR A 141 -0.47 26.13 -32.19
CA THR A 141 0.45 26.36 -33.31
C THR A 141 -0.09 27.48 -34.19
N LEU A 142 0.82 28.31 -34.67
CA LEU A 142 0.50 29.46 -35.51
C LEU A 142 1.66 29.70 -36.48
N SER A 143 1.36 29.83 -37.77
CA SER A 143 2.38 30.03 -38.81
C SER A 143 3.04 31.40 -38.68
N THR A 144 4.38 31.46 -38.72
CA THR A 144 5.17 32.70 -38.68
C THR A 144 5.75 33.03 -40.06
N GLY A 145 6.09 34.30 -40.34
CA GLY A 145 6.74 34.72 -41.58
C GLY A 145 5.94 34.46 -42.87
N VAL A 146 4.62 34.66 -42.85
CA VAL A 146 3.74 34.36 -43.99
C VAL A 146 3.80 35.48 -45.03
N LEU A 147 4.09 35.13 -46.29
CA LEU A 147 4.12 36.09 -47.39
C LEU A 147 2.71 36.44 -47.89
N THR A 148 2.47 37.72 -48.21
CA THR A 148 1.21 38.15 -48.81
C THR A 148 1.12 37.75 -50.29
N ILE A 149 -0.04 37.24 -50.72
CA ILE A 149 -0.41 37.07 -52.12
C ILE A 149 -1.55 38.05 -52.42
N ASN A 150 -1.33 38.98 -53.36
CA ASN A 150 -2.26 40.09 -53.64
C ASN A 150 -2.68 40.86 -52.38
N GLY A 151 -1.71 41.12 -51.47
CA GLY A 151 -1.95 41.80 -50.21
C GLY A 151 -2.55 40.96 -49.08
N VAL A 152 -2.79 39.67 -49.27
CA VAL A 152 -3.39 38.81 -48.23
C VAL A 152 -2.39 37.77 -47.73
N ALA A 153 -2.14 37.74 -46.43
CA ALA A 153 -1.39 36.68 -45.75
C ALA A 153 -2.33 35.90 -44.82
N THR A 154 -2.34 34.57 -44.93
CA THR A 154 -3.22 33.70 -44.15
C THR A 154 -2.40 32.70 -43.35
N ALA A 155 -2.58 32.70 -42.03
CA ALA A 155 -2.04 31.70 -41.11
C ALA A 155 -3.16 30.81 -40.55
N THR A 156 -2.81 29.61 -40.12
CA THR A 156 -3.74 28.72 -39.39
C THR A 156 -3.37 28.72 -37.92
N TYR A 157 -4.33 29.08 -37.07
CA TYR A 157 -4.28 28.84 -35.63
C TYR A 157 -4.83 27.46 -35.34
N THR A 158 -4.06 26.61 -34.67
CA THR A 158 -4.52 25.30 -34.16
C THR A 158 -4.33 25.26 -32.66
N ASP A 159 -5.42 25.03 -31.93
CA ASP A 159 -5.36 24.88 -30.48
C ASP A 159 -4.69 23.56 -30.06
N ASN A 160 -3.78 23.63 -29.08
CA ASN A 160 -3.15 22.50 -28.43
C ASN A 160 -3.33 22.58 -26.90
N GLY A 161 -4.49 23.07 -26.43
CA GLY A 161 -4.79 23.22 -25.00
C GLY A 161 -4.59 24.64 -24.44
N CYS A 162 -4.85 25.67 -25.24
CA CYS A 162 -4.85 27.08 -24.81
C CYS A 162 -5.95 27.35 -23.77
N GLY A 163 -7.17 26.88 -24.04
CA GLY A 163 -8.31 26.85 -23.09
C GLY A 163 -8.77 28.20 -22.53
N GLN A 164 -8.37 29.31 -23.16
CA GLN A 164 -8.66 30.68 -22.75
C GLN A 164 -8.69 31.61 -23.96
N ALA A 165 -8.95 32.90 -23.73
CA ALA A 165 -8.78 33.92 -24.76
C ALA A 165 -7.29 34.13 -25.10
N ASP A 166 -6.95 33.99 -26.37
CA ASP A 166 -5.61 34.21 -26.90
C ASP A 166 -5.61 35.38 -27.87
N THR A 167 -4.78 36.38 -27.58
CA THR A 167 -4.61 37.54 -28.44
C THR A 167 -3.60 37.22 -29.52
N VAL A 168 -4.09 37.04 -30.75
CA VAL A 168 -3.27 36.88 -31.94
C VAL A 168 -2.85 38.25 -32.43
N VAL A 169 -1.57 38.36 -32.75
CA VAL A 169 -0.92 39.59 -33.17
C VAL A 169 -0.31 39.35 -34.54
N ALA A 170 -0.74 40.13 -35.53
CA ALA A 170 -0.15 40.15 -36.88
C ALA A 170 0.67 41.43 -37.04
N SER A 171 1.93 41.30 -37.43
CA SER A 171 2.86 42.42 -37.60
C SER A 171 3.56 42.39 -38.95
N THR A 172 3.72 43.56 -39.54
CA THR A 172 4.72 43.85 -40.59
C THR A 172 5.84 44.70 -39.99
N SER A 173 6.81 45.11 -40.81
CA SER A 173 7.87 46.02 -40.39
C SER A 173 7.40 47.41 -39.92
N SER A 174 6.16 47.80 -40.22
CA SER A 174 5.65 49.16 -39.99
C SER A 174 4.29 49.25 -39.29
N THR A 175 3.52 48.17 -39.20
CA THR A 175 2.20 48.18 -38.56
C THR A 175 1.89 46.86 -37.88
N GLN A 176 1.00 46.90 -36.89
CA GLN A 176 0.54 45.73 -36.15
C GLN A 176 -0.95 45.81 -35.89
N LYS A 177 -1.63 44.67 -35.98
CA LYS A 177 -3.04 44.51 -35.60
C LYS A 177 -3.22 43.29 -34.73
N THR A 178 -4.29 43.33 -33.94
CA THR A 178 -4.63 42.25 -33.01
C THR A 178 -6.05 41.75 -33.27
N ALA A 179 -6.24 40.46 -33.02
CA ALA A 179 -7.53 39.80 -32.99
C ALA A 179 -7.53 38.79 -31.84
N VAL A 180 -8.69 38.53 -31.26
CA VAL A 180 -8.81 37.57 -30.15
C VAL A 180 -9.48 36.32 -30.66
N ILE A 181 -8.87 35.16 -30.36
CA ILE A 181 -9.49 33.84 -30.52
C ILE A 181 -9.74 33.32 -29.11
N THR A 182 -10.99 33.06 -28.77
CA THR A 182 -11.38 32.44 -27.50
C THR A 182 -11.49 30.94 -27.68
N VAL A 183 -10.64 30.19 -26.99
CA VAL A 183 -10.66 28.73 -27.00
C VAL A 183 -11.46 28.25 -25.79
N ALA A 184 -12.48 27.43 -26.01
CA ALA A 184 -13.19 26.76 -24.92
C ALA A 184 -12.20 25.86 -24.14
N PRO A 185 -12.26 25.84 -22.79
CA PRO A 185 -11.41 24.94 -22.01
C PRO A 185 -11.68 23.47 -22.38
N PRO A 186 -10.65 22.61 -22.38
CA PRO A 186 -10.85 21.19 -22.62
C PRO A 186 -11.80 20.60 -21.57
N GLN A 187 -12.75 19.78 -22.03
CA GLN A 187 -13.74 19.15 -21.17
C GLN A 187 -13.32 17.72 -20.84
N ALA A 188 -13.44 17.35 -19.56
CA ALA A 188 -13.26 15.98 -19.14
C ALA A 188 -14.31 15.09 -19.79
N ALA A 189 -13.87 13.99 -20.39
CA ALA A 189 -14.75 12.95 -20.92
C ALA A 189 -14.80 11.73 -20.00
N ASN A 190 -13.76 11.52 -19.19
CA ASN A 190 -13.67 10.37 -18.30
C ASN A 190 -12.85 10.70 -17.04
N ILE A 191 -13.16 10.03 -15.93
CA ILE A 191 -12.34 9.94 -14.74
C ILE A 191 -12.05 8.46 -14.46
N LYS A 192 -10.77 8.10 -14.43
CA LYS A 192 -10.29 6.71 -14.30
C LYS A 192 -9.73 6.48 -12.92
N PHE A 193 -9.99 5.31 -12.33
CA PHE A 193 -9.21 4.82 -11.20
C PHE A 193 -7.86 4.27 -11.73
N ILE A 194 -6.76 4.68 -11.10
CA ILE A 194 -5.40 4.30 -11.52
C ILE A 194 -4.83 3.23 -10.61
N GLY A 195 -5.03 3.35 -9.30
CA GLY A 195 -4.49 2.40 -8.33
C GLY A 195 -4.50 2.91 -6.90
N THR A 196 -3.97 2.09 -6.01
CA THR A 196 -3.81 2.38 -4.60
C THR A 196 -2.37 2.13 -4.16
N THR A 197 -1.94 2.83 -3.11
CA THR A 197 -0.72 2.52 -2.38
C THR A 197 -1.09 2.34 -0.90
N PRO A 198 -0.95 1.14 -0.32
CA PRO A 198 -0.37 -0.08 -0.91
C PRO A 198 -1.24 -0.68 -2.03
N GLU A 199 -0.60 -1.41 -2.96
CA GLU A 199 -1.28 -2.03 -4.11
C GLU A 199 -2.27 -3.13 -3.69
N SER A 200 -2.04 -3.77 -2.53
CA SER A 200 -2.94 -4.76 -1.95
C SER A 200 -4.32 -4.18 -1.58
N SER A 201 -4.43 -2.86 -1.42
CA SER A 201 -5.62 -2.19 -0.87
C SER A 201 -6.03 -2.71 0.51
N LEU A 202 -5.11 -3.36 1.25
CA LEU A 202 -5.33 -3.87 2.60
C LEU A 202 -4.76 -2.89 3.61
N LEU A 203 -5.60 -2.48 4.55
CA LEU A 203 -5.26 -1.68 5.70
C LEU A 203 -5.53 -2.47 6.98
N VAL A 204 -4.76 -2.16 8.02
CA VAL A 204 -5.04 -2.63 9.37
C VAL A 204 -5.90 -1.61 10.12
N ILE A 205 -6.48 -2.02 11.24
CA ILE A 205 -7.26 -1.16 12.13
C ILE A 205 -6.38 -0.01 12.63
N LYS A 206 -6.98 1.16 12.85
CA LYS A 206 -6.28 2.33 13.36
C LYS A 206 -5.48 2.01 14.63
N GLY A 207 -4.24 2.46 14.68
CA GLY A 207 -3.32 2.22 15.78
C GLY A 207 -2.65 0.84 15.78
N THR A 208 -2.77 0.04 14.72
CA THR A 208 -2.18 -1.32 14.61
C THR A 208 -1.15 -1.46 13.47
N GLY A 209 -0.80 -0.35 12.82
CA GLY A 209 0.18 -0.26 11.75
C GLY A 209 1.60 -0.59 12.16
N GLY A 210 2.40 -1.04 11.19
CA GLY A 210 3.77 -1.49 11.39
C GLY A 210 4.51 -1.69 10.07
N VAL A 211 5.72 -2.28 10.12
CA VAL A 211 6.47 -2.59 8.89
C VAL A 211 5.68 -3.61 8.07
N GLY A 212 5.33 -3.27 6.83
CA GLY A 212 4.51 -4.12 5.94
C GLY A 212 2.99 -3.96 6.10
N TYR A 213 2.52 -3.24 7.12
CA TYR A 213 1.09 -3.03 7.40
C TYR A 213 0.77 -1.54 7.49
N SER A 214 -0.07 -1.07 6.58
CA SER A 214 -0.44 0.34 6.52
C SER A 214 -1.79 0.59 7.19
N GLU A 215 -1.89 1.70 7.92
CA GLU A 215 -3.17 2.27 8.36
C GLU A 215 -3.76 3.25 7.34
N THR A 216 -3.01 3.54 6.26
CA THR A 216 -3.39 4.53 5.25
C THR A 216 -3.28 3.97 3.83
N ALA A 217 -4.23 4.35 2.97
CA ALA A 217 -4.18 4.06 1.54
C ALA A 217 -4.21 5.37 0.75
N VAL A 218 -3.24 5.59 -0.13
CA VAL A 218 -3.31 6.64 -1.14
C VAL A 218 -4.03 6.09 -2.36
N VAL A 219 -5.18 6.64 -2.70
CA VAL A 219 -6.03 6.22 -3.81
C VAL A 219 -5.89 7.24 -4.95
N LYS A 220 -5.47 6.78 -6.12
CA LYS A 220 -5.15 7.62 -7.28
C LYS A 220 -6.18 7.48 -8.39
N PHE A 221 -6.59 8.61 -8.94
CA PHE A 221 -7.46 8.74 -10.10
C PHE A 221 -6.84 9.65 -11.16
N GLN A 222 -7.33 9.60 -12.39
CA GLN A 222 -6.90 10.44 -13.50
C GLN A 222 -8.10 10.99 -14.28
N ALA A 223 -8.16 12.31 -14.47
CA ALA A 223 -9.14 12.95 -15.35
C ALA A 223 -8.54 13.10 -16.76
N VAL A 224 -9.28 12.62 -17.77
CA VAL A 224 -8.85 12.68 -19.17
C VAL A 224 -9.96 13.21 -20.08
N ASP A 225 -9.55 13.80 -21.21
CA ASP A 225 -10.46 14.16 -22.29
C ASP A 225 -10.86 12.95 -23.16
N ALA A 226 -11.60 13.20 -24.25
CA ALA A 226 -12.06 12.16 -25.17
C ALA A 226 -10.93 11.48 -25.96
N ALA A 227 -9.76 12.13 -26.08
CA ALA A 227 -8.56 11.58 -26.71
C ALA A 227 -7.69 10.80 -25.71
N GLY A 228 -8.04 10.80 -24.41
CA GLY A 228 -7.28 10.15 -23.35
C GLY A 228 -6.14 10.99 -22.80
N ILE A 229 -6.06 12.29 -23.14
CA ILE A 229 -5.04 13.21 -22.64
C ILE A 229 -5.45 13.70 -21.24
N GLY A 230 -4.48 13.72 -20.32
CA GLY A 230 -4.67 14.19 -18.95
C GLY A 230 -5.05 15.66 -18.88
N LEU A 231 -6.05 15.99 -18.07
CA LEU A 231 -6.52 17.37 -17.89
C LEU A 231 -6.09 17.92 -16.53
N ALA A 232 -5.26 18.96 -16.56
CA ALA A 232 -4.80 19.63 -15.36
C ALA A 232 -5.86 20.55 -14.74
N ASN A 233 -5.68 20.84 -13.43
CA ASN A 233 -6.49 21.77 -12.65
C ASN A 233 -7.99 21.46 -12.64
N GLN A 234 -8.36 20.19 -12.86
CA GLN A 234 -9.74 19.73 -12.74
C GLN A 234 -10.06 19.47 -11.27
N THR A 235 -11.12 20.08 -10.75
CA THR A 235 -11.54 19.88 -9.36
C THR A 235 -12.34 18.59 -9.24
N VAL A 236 -11.75 17.60 -8.58
CA VAL A 236 -12.37 16.30 -8.30
C VAL A 236 -12.79 16.24 -6.84
N ARG A 237 -14.04 15.83 -6.62
CA ARG A 237 -14.63 15.62 -5.29
C ARG A 237 -14.55 14.15 -4.92
N PHE A 238 -13.99 13.86 -3.75
CA PHE A 238 -13.81 12.52 -3.23
C PHE A 238 -14.71 12.29 -2.02
N GLY A 239 -15.35 11.13 -1.95
CA GLY A 239 -16.14 10.71 -0.80
C GLY A 239 -15.93 9.23 -0.48
N LEU A 240 -16.25 8.83 0.75
CA LEU A 240 -16.23 7.44 1.20
C LEU A 240 -17.64 6.86 1.13
N THR A 241 -17.76 5.60 0.68
CA THR A 241 -19.05 4.89 0.68
C THR A 241 -19.55 4.52 2.08
N THR A 242 -18.65 4.47 3.06
CA THR A 242 -18.94 4.25 4.48
C THR A 242 -17.92 4.98 5.32
N VAL A 243 -18.32 5.36 6.53
CA VAL A 243 -17.45 6.01 7.53
C VAL A 243 -17.44 5.21 8.84
N ALA A 244 -17.85 3.94 8.77
CA ALA A 244 -17.85 3.01 9.90
C ALA A 244 -16.49 2.94 10.59
N GLY A 245 -16.48 2.91 11.92
CA GLY A 245 -15.26 2.96 12.73
C GLY A 245 -14.50 4.29 12.67
N GLY A 246 -15.10 5.36 12.13
CA GLY A 246 -14.45 6.67 12.07
C GLY A 246 -13.34 6.77 11.03
N LEU A 247 -13.51 6.12 9.88
CA LEU A 247 -12.66 6.32 8.70
C LEU A 247 -12.53 7.81 8.39
N THR A 248 -11.32 8.25 8.04
CA THR A 248 -11.07 9.62 7.61
C THR A 248 -10.48 9.68 6.21
N MET A 249 -10.62 10.84 5.58
CA MET A 249 -10.06 11.13 4.27
C MET A 249 -9.30 12.45 4.36
N GLU A 250 -8.04 12.47 3.93
CA GLU A 250 -7.16 13.64 4.07
C GLU A 250 -7.11 14.16 5.52
N ASN A 251 -7.01 13.24 6.48
CA ASN A 251 -7.04 13.50 7.91
C ASN A 251 -8.29 14.27 8.39
N THR A 252 -9.38 14.21 7.61
CA THR A 252 -10.65 14.87 7.90
C THR A 252 -11.73 13.82 8.10
N ALA A 253 -12.44 13.89 9.23
CA ALA A 253 -13.63 13.08 9.45
C ALA A 253 -14.75 13.56 8.53
N LEU A 254 -15.40 12.62 7.85
CA LEU A 254 -16.52 12.90 6.94
C LEU A 254 -17.76 12.18 7.43
N ALA A 255 -18.93 12.75 7.18
CA ALA A 255 -20.18 11.99 7.15
C ALA A 255 -20.39 11.34 5.77
N VAL A 256 -21.23 10.31 5.69
CA VAL A 256 -21.59 9.70 4.40
C VAL A 256 -22.25 10.76 3.50
N GLY A 257 -21.70 10.94 2.30
CA GLY A 257 -22.15 11.95 1.34
C GLY A 257 -21.37 13.27 1.40
N GLU A 258 -20.55 13.49 2.42
CA GLU A 258 -19.59 14.59 2.42
C GLU A 258 -18.38 14.28 1.55
N THR A 259 -17.71 15.34 1.09
CA THR A 259 -16.61 15.20 0.13
C THR A 259 -15.45 16.14 0.40
N VAL A 260 -14.22 15.68 0.13
CA VAL A 260 -13.01 16.51 0.03
C VAL A 260 -12.74 16.82 -1.44
N SER A 261 -12.29 18.04 -1.76
CA SER A 261 -11.96 18.43 -3.13
C SER A 261 -10.44 18.54 -3.32
N LYS A 262 -9.93 17.95 -4.41
CA LYS A 262 -8.53 18.15 -4.86
C LYS A 262 -8.49 18.46 -6.35
N GLN A 263 -7.41 19.09 -6.79
CA GLN A 263 -7.18 19.38 -8.21
C GLN A 263 -6.23 18.37 -8.84
N THR A 264 -6.45 18.07 -10.11
CA THR A 264 -5.53 17.25 -10.91
C THR A 264 -4.24 18.01 -11.26
N ASP A 265 -3.14 17.28 -11.33
CA ASP A 265 -1.84 17.79 -11.76
C ASP A 265 -1.73 17.92 -13.29
N ALA A 266 -0.55 18.26 -13.80
CA ALA A 266 -0.29 18.44 -15.23
C ALA A 266 -0.60 17.20 -16.10
N ASN A 267 -0.56 16.00 -15.53
CA ASN A 267 -0.86 14.74 -16.20
C ASN A 267 -2.33 14.29 -16.02
N GLY A 268 -3.15 15.13 -15.40
CA GLY A 268 -4.53 14.80 -15.04
C GLY A 268 -4.66 13.91 -13.82
N ASP A 269 -3.57 13.62 -13.10
CA ASP A 269 -3.59 12.73 -11.94
C ASP A 269 -4.02 13.47 -10.68
N VAL A 270 -4.74 12.78 -9.79
CA VAL A 270 -5.15 13.28 -8.49
C VAL A 270 -5.21 12.13 -7.49
N SER A 271 -4.73 12.38 -6.27
CA SER A 271 -4.67 11.36 -5.22
C SER A 271 -5.33 11.85 -3.94
N VAL A 272 -6.01 10.94 -3.25
CA VAL A 272 -6.61 11.16 -1.94
C VAL A 272 -6.16 10.06 -0.98
N THR A 273 -5.91 10.41 0.27
CA THR A 273 -5.45 9.48 1.31
C THR A 273 -6.63 9.10 2.18
N VAL A 274 -6.94 7.82 2.26
CA VAL A 274 -7.89 7.23 3.21
C VAL A 274 -7.12 6.73 4.43
N GLN A 275 -7.62 7.01 5.63
CA GLN A 275 -7.09 6.48 6.88
C GLN A 275 -8.09 5.50 7.48
N SER A 276 -7.58 4.37 7.95
CA SER A 276 -8.36 3.32 8.62
C SER A 276 -9.05 3.84 9.89
N GLY A 277 -10.18 3.20 10.21
CA GLY A 277 -10.95 3.41 11.43
C GLY A 277 -10.70 2.29 12.45
N THR A 278 -11.51 2.28 13.50
CA THR A 278 -11.46 1.27 14.56
C THR A 278 -12.18 -0.02 14.20
N VAL A 279 -13.10 -0.02 13.23
CA VAL A 279 -13.94 -1.17 12.88
C VAL A 279 -13.47 -1.80 11.56
N PRO A 280 -13.31 -3.14 11.47
CA PRO A 280 -13.09 -3.82 10.20
C PRO A 280 -14.23 -3.55 9.21
N THR A 281 -13.88 -3.09 8.02
CA THR A 281 -14.87 -2.66 7.01
C THR A 281 -14.25 -2.62 5.62
N ALA A 282 -15.08 -2.67 4.59
CA ALA A 282 -14.69 -2.43 3.21
C ALA A 282 -15.25 -1.08 2.74
N VAL A 283 -14.41 -0.27 2.12
CA VAL A 283 -14.78 1.07 1.66
C VAL A 283 -14.31 1.29 0.22
N TRP A 284 -15.14 1.96 -0.58
CA TRP A 284 -14.74 2.50 -1.88
C TRP A 284 -14.56 4.01 -1.78
N VAL A 285 -13.56 4.53 -2.48
CA VAL A 285 -13.44 5.96 -2.70
C VAL A 285 -14.21 6.29 -3.97
N THR A 286 -15.22 7.15 -3.84
CA THR A 286 -15.94 7.71 -4.98
C THR A 286 -15.24 8.99 -5.41
N ALA A 287 -14.91 9.11 -6.69
CA ALA A 287 -14.38 10.32 -7.30
C ALA A 287 -15.41 10.91 -8.26
N ALA A 288 -15.69 12.20 -8.16
CA ALA A 288 -16.65 12.91 -9.01
C ALA A 288 -16.07 14.20 -9.59
N LEU A 289 -16.26 14.40 -10.89
CA LEU A 289 -15.83 15.58 -11.65
C LEU A 289 -17.01 16.07 -12.48
N GLY A 290 -17.70 17.11 -12.02
CA GLY A 290 -18.95 17.58 -12.63
C GLY A 290 -20.02 16.49 -12.59
N ALA A 291 -20.50 16.06 -13.77
CA ALA A 291 -21.46 14.95 -13.90
C ALA A 291 -20.80 13.56 -14.01
N LEU A 292 -19.46 13.51 -14.17
CA LEU A 292 -18.72 12.25 -14.23
C LEU A 292 -18.48 11.72 -12.81
N SER A 293 -18.62 10.42 -12.63
CA SER A 293 -18.27 9.76 -11.37
C SER A 293 -17.74 8.35 -11.62
N THR A 294 -16.78 7.93 -10.80
CA THR A 294 -16.23 6.58 -10.78
C THR A 294 -15.88 6.19 -9.34
N GLN A 295 -15.56 4.92 -9.12
CA GLN A 295 -15.10 4.41 -7.83
C GLN A 295 -13.74 3.73 -7.96
N SER A 296 -12.98 3.72 -6.87
CA SER A 296 -11.77 2.89 -6.77
C SER A 296 -12.12 1.40 -6.73
N ASN A 297 -11.09 0.54 -6.73
CA ASN A 297 -11.25 -0.80 -6.14
C ASN A 297 -11.54 -0.70 -4.63
N LYS A 298 -12.02 -1.79 -4.03
CA LYS A 298 -12.28 -1.83 -2.58
C LYS A 298 -10.97 -1.66 -1.80
N VAL A 299 -10.98 -0.76 -0.81
CA VAL A 299 -9.98 -0.70 0.26
C VAL A 299 -10.57 -1.46 1.44
N VAL A 300 -9.83 -2.43 1.98
CA VAL A 300 -10.30 -3.31 3.06
C VAL A 300 -9.51 -3.02 4.32
N ILE A 301 -10.21 -2.72 5.41
CA ILE A 301 -9.67 -2.63 6.76
C ILE A 301 -9.96 -3.98 7.42
N SER A 302 -8.94 -4.80 7.66
CA SER A 302 -9.16 -6.23 7.93
C SER A 302 -8.82 -6.72 9.34
N THR A 303 -7.78 -6.20 9.98
CA THR A 303 -7.25 -6.80 11.21
C THR A 303 -6.62 -5.79 12.17
N GLY A 304 -6.61 -6.10 13.46
CA GLY A 304 -5.95 -5.34 14.51
C GLY A 304 -4.80 -6.07 15.22
N ARG A 305 -4.52 -5.62 16.45
CA ARG A 305 -3.51 -6.20 17.35
C ARG A 305 -4.00 -7.50 17.96
N PRO A 306 -3.09 -8.41 18.38
CA PRO A 306 -3.47 -9.54 19.24
C PRO A 306 -4.28 -9.07 20.45
N SER A 307 -5.40 -9.73 20.74
CA SER A 307 -6.21 -9.49 21.93
C SER A 307 -6.08 -10.64 22.92
N GLN A 308 -6.12 -10.35 24.21
CA GLN A 308 -5.97 -11.34 25.28
C GLN A 308 -6.97 -12.52 25.18
N ASP A 309 -8.24 -12.27 24.84
CA ASP A 309 -9.27 -13.32 24.71
C ASP A 309 -9.03 -14.21 23.47
N PHE A 310 -8.28 -13.71 22.49
CA PHE A 310 -8.03 -14.35 21.19
C PHE A 310 -6.57 -14.77 21.00
N PHE A 311 -5.84 -14.90 22.11
CA PHE A 311 -4.48 -15.41 22.14
C PHE A 311 -4.47 -16.82 22.73
N SER A 312 -4.04 -17.81 21.95
CA SER A 312 -4.04 -19.22 22.36
C SER A 312 -2.67 -19.87 22.24
N LEU A 313 -2.38 -20.78 23.17
CA LEU A 313 -1.20 -21.62 23.20
C LEU A 313 -1.62 -23.09 23.33
N SER A 314 -1.03 -23.96 22.52
CA SER A 314 -1.26 -25.41 22.55
C SER A 314 0.01 -26.18 22.23
N ALA A 315 0.06 -27.47 22.54
CA ALA A 315 1.23 -28.31 22.27
C ALA A 315 0.84 -29.62 21.57
N THR A 316 1.73 -30.18 20.76
CA THR A 316 1.50 -31.48 20.09
C THR A 316 1.51 -32.64 21.08
N LYS A 317 2.35 -32.58 22.11
CA LYS A 317 2.38 -33.49 23.27
C LYS A 317 2.55 -32.71 24.56
N LEU A 318 1.83 -33.09 25.60
CA LEU A 318 1.90 -32.49 26.93
C LEU A 318 2.88 -33.20 27.87
N ASN A 319 3.28 -34.43 27.53
CA ASN A 319 4.18 -35.30 28.29
C ASN A 319 5.15 -35.96 27.31
N ILE A 320 6.40 -35.49 27.30
CA ILE A 320 7.46 -35.95 26.39
C ILE A 320 8.49 -36.78 27.16
N ASP A 321 9.18 -37.70 26.49
CA ASP A 321 10.26 -38.50 27.07
C ASP A 321 11.53 -37.65 27.26
N GLY A 322 11.46 -36.67 28.16
CA GLY A 322 12.48 -35.65 28.37
C GLY A 322 13.13 -35.69 29.74
N GLY A 323 12.61 -36.51 30.67
CA GLY A 323 13.07 -36.54 32.06
C GLY A 323 14.44 -37.19 32.21
N ASN A 324 14.79 -38.13 31.34
CA ASN A 324 16.06 -38.88 31.44
C ASN A 324 17.11 -38.49 30.39
N TYR A 325 16.75 -37.76 29.34
CA TYR A 325 17.68 -37.38 28.27
C TYR A 325 17.28 -36.08 27.56
N ASP A 326 18.25 -35.48 26.87
CA ASP A 326 18.08 -34.24 26.10
C ASP A 326 17.59 -34.52 24.69
N GLY A 327 16.91 -33.55 24.09
CA GLY A 327 16.53 -33.58 22.68
C GLY A 327 15.12 -34.09 22.38
N ALA A 328 14.35 -34.52 23.38
CA ALA A 328 12.93 -34.84 23.18
C ALA A 328 12.13 -33.57 22.90
N ARG A 329 11.18 -33.62 21.95
CA ARG A 329 10.51 -32.43 21.42
C ARG A 329 8.99 -32.47 21.59
N THR A 330 8.41 -31.31 21.85
CA THR A 330 7.00 -31.00 21.58
C THR A 330 6.92 -29.66 20.84
N THR A 331 5.97 -29.53 19.94
CA THR A 331 5.76 -28.28 19.19
C THR A 331 4.69 -27.48 19.88
N LEU A 332 5.04 -26.25 20.25
CA LEU A 332 4.14 -25.24 20.79
C LEU A 332 3.54 -24.43 19.63
N ASN A 333 2.22 -24.34 19.58
CA ASN A 333 1.46 -23.65 18.54
C ASN A 333 0.73 -22.46 19.13
N ILE A 334 0.90 -21.31 18.48
CA ILE A 334 0.20 -20.06 18.78
C ILE A 334 -0.80 -19.78 17.68
N TYR A 335 -2.03 -19.44 18.08
CA TYR A 335 -2.96 -18.70 17.23
C TYR A 335 -3.28 -17.38 17.93
N ALA A 336 -3.05 -16.30 17.20
CA ALA A 336 -3.31 -14.94 17.65
C ALA A 336 -4.29 -14.27 16.69
N ALA A 337 -5.35 -13.71 17.26
CA ALA A 337 -6.33 -12.92 16.54
C ALA A 337 -6.59 -11.58 17.26
N ASP A 338 -7.14 -10.63 16.51
CA ASP A 338 -7.70 -9.41 17.07
C ASP A 338 -8.98 -9.70 17.86
N ARG A 339 -9.53 -8.66 18.49
CA ARG A 339 -10.70 -8.78 19.36
C ARG A 339 -11.99 -9.25 18.66
N LEU A 340 -12.00 -9.30 17.33
CA LEU A 340 -13.12 -9.78 16.53
C LEU A 340 -12.83 -11.16 15.92
N GLY A 341 -11.71 -11.79 16.32
CA GLY A 341 -11.30 -13.10 15.82
C GLY A 341 -10.64 -13.07 14.43
N ASN A 342 -10.28 -11.89 13.90
CA ASN A 342 -9.53 -11.82 12.65
C ASN A 342 -8.05 -12.12 12.90
N ILE A 343 -7.40 -12.81 11.96
CA ILE A 343 -5.97 -13.11 12.06
C ILE A 343 -5.15 -11.83 12.27
N VAL A 344 -4.19 -11.82 13.19
CA VAL A 344 -3.28 -10.68 13.35
C VAL A 344 -2.39 -10.53 12.11
N PRO A 345 -1.84 -9.32 11.86
CA PRO A 345 -0.81 -9.12 10.84
C PRO A 345 0.29 -10.18 10.86
N ASP A 346 0.73 -10.67 9.70
CA ASP A 346 1.94 -11.49 9.58
C ASP A 346 3.16 -10.71 10.11
N GLY A 347 4.16 -11.42 10.60
CA GLY A 347 5.31 -10.77 11.22
C GLY A 347 5.08 -10.32 12.67
N THR A 348 3.88 -10.52 13.25
CA THR A 348 3.65 -10.27 14.68
C THR A 348 4.55 -11.21 15.49
N ALA A 349 5.46 -10.65 16.29
CA ALA A 349 6.46 -11.40 17.03
C ALA A 349 5.90 -11.95 18.35
N ILE A 350 6.06 -13.25 18.57
CA ILE A 350 5.66 -13.95 19.80
C ILE A 350 6.91 -14.41 20.54
N ASN A 351 7.00 -14.05 21.82
CA ASN A 351 8.06 -14.41 22.73
C ASN A 351 7.62 -15.55 23.63
N PHE A 352 8.60 -16.31 24.13
CA PHE A 352 8.38 -17.44 25.01
C PHE A 352 9.39 -17.39 26.15
N ILE A 353 8.94 -17.74 27.34
CA ILE A 353 9.76 -17.98 28.52
C ILE A 353 9.34 -19.29 29.16
N ALA A 354 10.30 -19.98 29.79
CA ALA A 354 10.08 -21.23 30.50
C ALA A 354 11.08 -21.32 31.65
N GLU A 355 10.72 -22.00 32.73
CA GLU A 355 11.57 -22.33 33.87
C GLU A 355 12.37 -23.61 33.67
N GLY A 356 12.29 -24.24 32.49
CA GLY A 356 13.04 -25.44 32.14
C GLY A 356 13.07 -25.71 30.64
N ALA A 357 13.81 -26.74 30.24
CA ALA A 357 13.99 -27.12 28.83
C ALA A 357 14.57 -25.97 27.96
N GLN A 358 14.54 -26.14 26.63
CA GLN A 358 15.02 -25.14 25.68
C GLN A 358 13.94 -24.81 24.65
N ILE A 359 13.63 -23.53 24.49
CA ILE A 359 12.77 -23.04 23.41
C ILE A 359 13.60 -22.85 22.15
N VAL A 360 13.23 -23.55 21.09
CA VAL A 360 13.82 -23.47 19.77
C VAL A 360 12.79 -22.88 18.81
N GLY A 361 12.95 -21.60 18.49
CA GLY A 361 12.04 -20.87 17.61
C GLY A 361 12.37 -21.01 16.13
N GLN A 362 11.80 -20.11 15.33
CA GLN A 362 11.92 -20.16 13.87
C GLN A 362 13.32 -19.73 13.42
N THR A 363 13.89 -20.46 12.46
CA THR A 363 15.13 -20.06 11.77
C THR A 363 14.77 -19.20 10.56
N THR A 364 15.19 -17.93 10.59
CA THR A 364 15.02 -17.01 9.45
C THR A 364 16.40 -16.62 8.94
N GLY A 365 16.67 -16.85 7.64
CA GLY A 365 17.97 -16.51 7.04
C GLY A 365 19.18 -17.24 7.64
N GLY A 366 18.97 -18.38 8.31
CA GLY A 366 20.04 -19.16 8.95
C GLY A 366 20.36 -18.75 10.39
N THR A 367 19.66 -17.77 10.97
CA THR A 367 19.78 -17.40 12.39
C THR A 367 18.65 -18.03 13.19
N ALA A 368 19.00 -18.78 14.24
CA ALA A 368 18.02 -19.33 15.19
C ALA A 368 17.54 -18.22 16.14
N SER A 369 16.23 -18.22 16.45
CA SER A 369 15.60 -17.34 17.43
C SER A 369 14.91 -18.19 18.51
N SER A 370 14.63 -17.62 19.68
CA SER A 370 13.70 -18.17 20.69
C SER A 370 12.30 -17.56 20.58
N THR A 371 12.00 -16.97 19.42
CA THR A 371 10.70 -16.35 19.09
C THR A 371 10.15 -16.95 17.79
N CYS A 372 8.87 -16.73 17.54
CA CYS A 372 8.27 -16.93 16.22
C CYS A 372 7.54 -15.68 15.75
N THR A 373 7.34 -15.57 14.45
CA THR A 373 6.51 -14.52 13.84
C THR A 373 5.30 -15.14 13.18
N THR A 374 4.13 -14.51 13.32
CA THR A 374 2.90 -15.02 12.74
C THR A 374 2.95 -15.07 11.21
N LEU A 375 2.35 -16.11 10.66
CA LEU A 375 1.97 -16.24 9.26
C LEU A 375 0.52 -16.76 9.24
N ASN A 376 -0.39 -16.01 8.62
CA ASN A 376 -1.83 -16.24 8.67
C ASN A 376 -2.36 -16.34 10.12
N GLY A 377 -1.88 -15.47 11.02
CA GLY A 377 -2.31 -15.43 12.41
C GLY A 377 -1.78 -16.56 13.31
N ALA A 378 -0.90 -17.44 12.81
CA ALA A 378 -0.33 -18.54 13.59
C ALA A 378 1.19 -18.55 13.57
N CYS A 379 1.82 -19.04 14.63
CA CYS A 379 3.25 -19.39 14.61
C CYS A 379 3.58 -20.53 15.57
N THR A 380 4.72 -21.18 15.34
CA THR A 380 5.13 -22.37 16.09
C THR A 380 6.58 -22.28 16.55
N VAL A 381 6.87 -22.85 17.71
CA VAL A 381 8.23 -23.10 18.23
C VAL A 381 8.29 -24.51 18.80
N ASP A 382 9.48 -25.09 18.93
CA ASP A 382 9.65 -26.35 19.66
C ASP A 382 10.12 -26.08 21.09
N LEU A 383 9.57 -26.83 22.05
CA LEU A 383 10.18 -27.03 23.35
C LEU A 383 10.98 -28.33 23.31
N VAL A 384 12.25 -28.26 23.69
CA VAL A 384 13.21 -29.36 23.63
C VAL A 384 13.77 -29.66 25.01
N SER A 385 13.71 -30.91 25.47
CA SER A 385 14.30 -31.30 26.75
C SER A 385 15.80 -30.99 26.78
N ALA A 386 16.27 -30.41 27.88
CA ALA A 386 17.65 -29.99 28.10
C ALA A 386 18.00 -30.11 29.59
N GLU A 387 19.25 -29.80 29.95
CA GLU A 387 19.81 -30.00 31.30
C GLU A 387 18.95 -29.42 32.44
N HIS A 388 18.42 -28.20 32.30
CA HIS A 388 17.57 -27.61 33.34
C HIS A 388 16.17 -28.25 33.32
N ARG A 389 15.98 -29.19 34.25
CA ARG A 389 14.71 -29.89 34.53
C ARG A 389 14.24 -29.46 35.91
N PRO A 390 13.06 -28.83 36.06
CA PRO A 390 12.57 -28.42 37.37
C PRO A 390 12.47 -29.63 38.30
N ILE A 391 13.21 -29.63 39.41
CA ILE A 391 13.16 -30.65 40.47
C ILE A 391 12.26 -30.05 41.57
N PRO A 392 11.51 -30.85 42.37
CA PRO A 392 10.60 -30.28 43.34
C PRO A 392 11.39 -29.41 44.31
N ASP A 393 11.06 -28.12 44.34
CA ASP A 393 11.19 -27.38 45.57
C ASP A 393 10.06 -27.82 46.51
N SER A 394 10.05 -27.30 47.73
CA SER A 394 9.28 -27.83 48.86
C SER A 394 7.74 -27.71 48.75
N GLU A 395 7.17 -27.55 47.56
CA GLU A 395 5.76 -27.18 47.39
C GLU A 395 4.84 -28.25 46.82
N ARG A 396 3.60 -28.18 47.29
CA ARG A 396 2.63 -29.27 47.41
C ARG A 396 1.81 -29.40 46.15
N SER A 397 2.28 -30.17 45.16
CA SER A 397 1.39 -30.69 44.11
C SER A 397 0.22 -31.41 44.80
N GLY A 398 -1.01 -30.92 44.63
CA GLY A 398 -2.22 -31.26 45.40
C GLY A 398 -2.72 -32.71 45.36
N ILE A 399 -1.86 -33.68 45.02
CA ILE A 399 -2.15 -35.11 45.19
C ILE A 399 -1.99 -35.45 46.67
N SER A 400 -3.09 -35.83 47.31
CA SER A 400 -3.07 -36.41 48.65
C SER A 400 -2.10 -37.60 48.69
N ALA A 401 -1.22 -37.63 49.70
CA ALA A 401 -0.21 -38.66 49.96
C ALA A 401 -0.73 -40.12 49.99
N GLU A 402 -2.05 -40.32 49.94
CA GLU A 402 -2.70 -41.63 49.91
C GLU A 402 -2.61 -42.33 48.54
N ASN A 403 -2.38 -41.59 47.44
CA ASN A 403 -2.21 -42.14 46.08
C ASN A 403 -0.89 -41.74 45.38
N ALA A 404 -0.05 -40.94 46.04
CA ALA A 404 1.28 -40.58 45.55
C ALA A 404 2.28 -41.71 45.85
N LEU A 405 3.25 -41.92 44.97
CA LEU A 405 4.45 -42.69 45.29
C LEU A 405 5.14 -42.08 46.55
N PRO A 406 5.99 -42.82 47.28
CA PRO A 406 6.56 -42.41 48.58
C PRO A 406 7.37 -41.09 48.63
N GLU A 407 7.47 -40.32 47.56
CA GLU A 407 8.51 -39.29 47.33
C GLU A 407 7.97 -37.85 47.10
N GLY A 408 6.71 -37.50 47.39
CA GLY A 408 6.28 -36.09 47.28
C GLY A 408 6.27 -35.56 45.83
N PRO A 409 6.31 -34.23 45.57
CA PRO A 409 5.69 -33.60 44.40
C PRO A 409 6.22 -34.02 43.02
N THR A 410 5.38 -33.86 41.98
CA THR A 410 5.69 -34.20 40.58
C THR A 410 6.80 -33.32 39.99
N ALA A 411 8.05 -33.79 40.08
CA ALA A 411 9.21 -33.18 39.43
C ALA A 411 9.04 -33.11 37.90
N ASN A 412 9.95 -32.43 37.20
CA ASN A 412 10.06 -32.46 35.75
C ASN A 412 8.84 -31.89 35.00
N ARG A 413 8.21 -30.86 35.54
CA ARG A 413 7.10 -30.13 34.91
C ARG A 413 7.58 -28.73 34.56
N VAL A 414 7.25 -28.25 33.37
CA VAL A 414 7.75 -26.99 32.81
C VAL A 414 6.59 -26.13 32.32
N THR A 415 6.30 -25.05 33.04
CA THR A 415 5.42 -23.93 32.71
C THR A 415 6.06 -23.04 31.65
N VAL A 416 5.58 -23.20 30.42
CA VAL A 416 5.93 -22.30 29.33
C VAL A 416 4.91 -21.17 29.25
N VAL A 417 5.38 -19.93 29.18
CA VAL A 417 4.54 -18.76 28.92
C VAL A 417 4.87 -18.17 27.56
N ALA A 418 3.85 -18.06 26.71
CA ALA A 418 3.94 -17.35 25.44
C ALA A 418 3.29 -15.98 25.56
N TYR A 419 3.91 -14.95 24.99
CA TYR A 419 3.40 -13.58 25.07
C TYR A 419 3.80 -12.69 23.90
N THR A 420 3.02 -11.64 23.67
CA THR A 420 3.32 -10.60 22.70
C THR A 420 2.73 -9.26 23.14
N VAL A 421 3.16 -8.17 22.51
CA VAL A 421 2.53 -6.87 22.72
C VAL A 421 1.20 -6.87 21.98
N GLY A 422 0.11 -6.78 22.74
CA GLY A 422 -1.25 -6.79 22.23
C GLY A 422 -2.09 -5.73 22.93
N GLU A 423 -3.38 -6.01 23.05
CA GLU A 423 -4.34 -5.20 23.79
C GLU A 423 -5.18 -6.04 24.75
N GLU A 424 -5.61 -5.39 25.81
CA GLU A 424 -6.52 -5.95 26.79
C GLU A 424 -7.92 -6.17 26.21
N SER A 425 -8.59 -7.21 26.69
CA SER A 425 -9.95 -7.54 26.29
C SER A 425 -10.93 -6.58 26.94
N PHE A 426 -11.96 -6.18 26.19
CA PHE A 426 -13.09 -5.45 26.74
C PHE A 426 -14.40 -5.85 26.06
N VAL A 427 -15.50 -5.57 26.74
CA VAL A 427 -16.85 -5.78 26.20
C VAL A 427 -17.29 -4.51 25.48
N ASP A 428 -17.23 -4.54 24.14
CA ASP A 428 -17.75 -3.48 23.29
C ASP A 428 -19.28 -3.50 23.31
N ALA A 429 -19.89 -2.59 24.08
CA ALA A 429 -21.33 -2.52 24.25
C ALA A 429 -22.01 -1.69 23.14
N ASN A 430 -21.25 -0.87 22.42
CA ASN A 430 -21.80 0.09 21.46
C ASN A 430 -21.42 -0.20 19.99
N GLY A 431 -20.55 -1.19 19.75
CA GLY A 431 -20.17 -1.69 18.44
C GLY A 431 -19.19 -0.80 17.68
N ASN A 432 -18.48 0.12 18.34
CA ASN A 432 -17.52 1.01 17.70
C ASN A 432 -16.09 0.43 17.65
N ASN A 433 -15.89 -0.78 18.17
CA ASN A 433 -14.62 -1.46 18.31
C ASN A 433 -13.56 -0.55 18.96
N LYS A 434 -13.90 0.12 20.05
CA LYS A 434 -13.02 0.95 20.87
C LYS A 434 -13.55 0.96 22.30
N TRP A 435 -12.67 0.81 23.28
CA TRP A 435 -13.10 0.95 24.67
C TRP A 435 -13.61 2.37 24.94
N ASP A 436 -14.78 2.46 25.56
CA ASP A 436 -15.38 3.69 26.07
C ASP A 436 -15.66 3.62 27.57
N THR A 437 -15.73 4.81 28.19
CA THR A 437 -16.00 4.91 29.63
C THR A 437 -17.34 4.25 29.99
N GLY A 438 -17.28 3.28 30.90
CA GLY A 438 -18.43 2.50 31.35
C GLY A 438 -18.45 1.06 30.83
N GLU A 439 -17.60 0.72 29.87
CA GLU A 439 -17.41 -0.66 29.40
C GLU A 439 -16.47 -1.44 30.32
N THR A 440 -16.78 -2.73 30.51
CA THR A 440 -15.97 -3.66 31.31
C THR A 440 -14.80 -4.18 30.49
N TRP A 441 -13.64 -4.35 31.13
CA TRP A 441 -12.42 -4.82 30.50
C TRP A 441 -11.56 -5.60 31.51
N ASP A 442 -10.61 -6.36 30.98
CA ASP A 442 -9.69 -7.22 31.72
C ASP A 442 -8.33 -6.53 31.86
N ASP A 443 -7.93 -6.19 33.10
CA ASP A 443 -6.68 -5.49 33.39
C ASP A 443 -5.50 -6.46 33.58
N LEU A 444 -4.47 -6.29 32.74
CA LEU A 444 -3.32 -7.19 32.66
C LEU A 444 -2.06 -6.57 33.25
N GLY A 445 -1.56 -7.20 34.31
CA GLY A 445 -0.28 -6.86 34.91
C GLY A 445 0.91 -7.54 34.25
N ASP A 446 2.03 -7.51 34.95
CA ASP A 446 3.25 -8.19 34.58
C ASP A 446 3.04 -9.71 34.48
N ILE A 447 3.72 -10.31 33.51
CA ILE A 447 3.75 -11.77 33.30
C ILE A 447 4.63 -12.41 34.36
N TYR A 448 4.27 -13.57 34.87
CA TYR A 448 5.18 -14.44 35.60
C TYR A 448 5.09 -15.89 35.14
N ILE A 449 6.13 -16.67 35.44
CA ILE A 449 6.14 -18.12 35.28
C ILE A 449 5.64 -18.72 36.58
N ASP A 450 4.40 -19.22 36.55
CA ASP A 450 3.76 -19.97 37.64
C ASP A 450 4.43 -21.34 37.76
N SER A 451 5.55 -21.37 38.47
CA SER A 451 6.47 -22.51 38.54
C SER A 451 5.99 -23.60 39.51
N ASN A 452 5.16 -23.22 40.48
CA ASN A 452 4.53 -24.15 41.42
C ASN A 452 3.10 -24.55 41.00
N GLU A 453 2.62 -24.04 39.86
CA GLU A 453 1.30 -24.34 39.29
C GLU A 453 0.15 -23.95 40.25
N SER A 454 0.37 -22.92 41.06
CA SER A 454 -0.57 -22.45 42.08
C SER A 454 -1.62 -21.48 41.54
N LEU A 455 -1.37 -20.90 40.35
CA LEU A 455 -2.08 -19.76 39.77
C LEU A 455 -1.97 -18.47 40.58
N GLU A 456 -1.06 -18.42 41.55
CA GLU A 456 -0.73 -17.27 42.38
C GLU A 456 0.73 -16.89 42.17
N TRP A 457 1.05 -15.61 42.38
CA TRP A 457 2.43 -15.12 42.25
C TRP A 457 3.19 -15.35 43.56
N ASP A 458 4.39 -15.91 43.45
CA ASP A 458 5.34 -16.05 44.54
C ASP A 458 6.62 -15.23 44.35
N GLU A 459 7.25 -14.80 45.45
CA GLU A 459 8.41 -13.88 45.41
C GLU A 459 9.61 -14.42 44.60
N ASN A 460 9.73 -15.76 44.50
CA ASN A 460 10.84 -16.43 43.82
C ASN A 460 10.62 -16.66 42.32
N GLU A 461 9.45 -16.31 41.79
CA GLU A 461 9.10 -16.62 40.41
C GLU A 461 9.72 -15.63 39.42
N GLN A 462 10.01 -16.11 38.22
CA GLN A 462 10.52 -15.24 37.16
C GLN A 462 9.36 -14.44 36.56
N PHE A 463 9.57 -13.14 36.35
CA PHE A 463 8.56 -12.25 35.77
C PHE A 463 9.13 -11.34 34.69
N ILE A 464 8.25 -10.87 33.80
CA ILE A 464 8.56 -9.93 32.73
C ILE A 464 7.69 -8.69 32.90
N ARG A 465 8.34 -7.56 33.15
CA ARG A 465 7.67 -6.28 33.31
C ARG A 465 7.17 -5.74 31.97
N TYR A 466 5.92 -5.29 31.93
CA TYR A 466 5.44 -4.47 30.82
C TYR A 466 5.92 -3.02 30.96
N SER A 467 5.73 -2.44 32.15
CA SER A 467 6.15 -1.06 32.47
C SER A 467 6.47 -0.92 33.95
N ALA A 468 7.58 -0.24 34.26
CA ALA A 468 8.01 0.00 35.65
C ALA A 468 7.11 0.99 36.41
N ASN A 469 6.20 1.68 35.71
CA ASN A 469 5.28 2.66 36.31
C ASN A 469 3.94 2.04 36.72
N ASN A 470 3.66 0.80 36.30
CA ASN A 470 2.42 0.11 36.61
C ASN A 470 2.45 -0.32 38.08
N ALA A 471 1.42 0.06 38.83
CA ALA A 471 1.35 -0.12 40.28
C ALA A 471 -0.09 -0.32 40.79
N ALA A 472 -1.07 -0.45 39.88
CA ALA A 472 -2.45 -0.68 40.23
C ALA A 472 -2.68 -2.14 40.63
N GLU A 473 -3.68 -2.36 41.47
CA GLU A 473 -4.12 -3.71 41.84
C GLU A 473 -4.69 -4.43 40.63
N CYS A 474 -4.24 -5.65 40.41
CA CYS A 474 -4.76 -6.49 39.36
C CYS A 474 -6.06 -7.17 39.83
N PRO A 475 -7.16 -7.07 39.08
CA PRO A 475 -8.39 -7.77 39.41
C PRO A 475 -8.13 -9.28 39.54
N PRO A 476 -8.78 -9.96 40.49
CA PRO A 476 -8.71 -11.41 40.57
C PRO A 476 -9.27 -12.03 39.28
N LEU A 477 -8.73 -13.20 38.89
CA LEU A 477 -9.24 -13.94 37.75
C LEU A 477 -10.75 -14.19 37.91
N PRO A 478 -11.57 -13.95 36.87
CA PRO A 478 -12.99 -14.24 36.93
C PRO A 478 -13.24 -15.72 37.26
N THR A 479 -13.91 -16.02 38.37
CA THR A 479 -14.18 -17.40 38.80
C THR A 479 -15.17 -18.14 37.90
N ASP A 480 -15.94 -17.40 37.11
CA ASP A 480 -17.11 -17.90 36.38
C ASP A 480 -16.88 -17.97 34.86
N THR A 481 -15.71 -17.51 34.36
CA THR A 481 -15.40 -17.50 32.92
C THR A 481 -13.94 -17.88 32.65
N PRO A 482 -13.68 -18.86 31.76
CA PRO A 482 -12.33 -19.33 31.46
C PRO A 482 -11.48 -18.37 30.61
N LYS A 483 -11.86 -17.08 30.53
CA LYS A 483 -11.29 -16.07 29.62
C LYS A 483 -9.81 -15.81 29.87
N LEU A 484 -9.43 -15.81 31.15
CA LEU A 484 -8.07 -15.55 31.62
C LEU A 484 -7.43 -16.78 32.29
N ASP A 485 -8.03 -17.96 32.14
CA ASP A 485 -7.44 -19.21 32.64
C ASP A 485 -6.02 -19.33 32.09
N ASN A 486 -5.04 -19.41 33.00
CA ASN A 486 -3.61 -19.48 32.70
C ASN A 486 -3.04 -18.22 32.00
N ALA A 487 -3.62 -17.05 32.28
CA ALA A 487 -3.08 -15.75 31.91
C ALA A 487 -2.99 -14.81 33.12
N THR A 488 -2.49 -15.34 34.24
CA THR A 488 -2.36 -14.65 35.52
C THR A 488 -1.50 -13.38 35.41
N SER A 489 -1.77 -12.43 36.29
CA SER A 489 -1.03 -11.18 36.46
C SER A 489 -0.33 -11.19 37.80
N LYS A 490 0.90 -10.68 37.85
CA LYS A 490 1.54 -10.39 39.13
C LYS A 490 0.74 -9.32 39.89
N PRO A 491 0.36 -9.54 41.17
CA PRO A 491 -0.40 -8.56 41.95
C PRO A 491 0.29 -7.19 42.01
N GLY A 492 -0.49 -6.11 42.00
CA GLY A 492 0.02 -4.74 42.10
C GLY A 492 0.84 -4.24 40.91
N THR A 493 0.73 -4.86 39.73
CA THR A 493 1.51 -4.48 38.52
C THR A 493 0.63 -4.12 37.32
N CYS A 494 -0.67 -3.95 37.54
CA CYS A 494 -1.60 -3.45 36.54
C CYS A 494 -1.48 -1.92 36.42
N ASP A 495 -2.12 -1.31 35.42
CA ASP A 495 -2.13 0.15 35.27
C ASP A 495 -3.50 0.81 35.51
N GLY A 496 -4.58 0.02 35.59
CA GLY A 496 -5.93 0.52 35.81
C GLY A 496 -6.49 1.31 34.62
N VAL A 497 -5.86 1.21 33.44
CA VAL A 497 -6.25 1.91 32.22
C VAL A 497 -6.25 0.93 31.04
N TRP A 498 -7.43 0.73 30.43
CA TRP A 498 -7.52 -0.09 29.23
C TRP A 498 -6.50 0.34 28.16
N GLY A 499 -5.72 -0.61 27.65
CA GLY A 499 -4.79 -0.32 26.59
C GLY A 499 -3.93 -1.48 26.13
N GLN A 500 -2.67 -1.16 25.83
CA GLN A 500 -1.69 -2.14 25.39
C GLN A 500 -1.08 -2.85 26.59
N ALA A 501 -0.96 -4.17 26.49
CA ALA A 501 -0.34 -5.00 27.51
C ALA A 501 0.41 -6.17 26.87
N HIS A 502 1.11 -6.94 27.69
CA HIS A 502 1.56 -8.26 27.27
C HIS A 502 0.42 -9.27 27.31
N VAL A 503 -0.18 -9.53 26.15
CA VAL A 503 -1.16 -10.62 26.01
C VAL A 503 -0.44 -11.96 26.06
N ARG A 504 -1.05 -12.96 26.70
CA ARG A 504 -0.34 -14.19 27.10
C ARG A 504 -1.22 -15.41 27.31
N ARG A 505 -0.56 -16.57 27.25
CA ARG A 505 -1.06 -17.86 27.76
C ARG A 505 0.11 -18.66 28.32
N SER A 506 -0.12 -19.36 29.42
CA SER A 506 0.81 -20.36 29.95
C SER A 506 0.28 -21.78 29.79
N MET A 507 1.21 -22.74 29.75
CA MET A 507 0.88 -24.16 29.79
C MET A 507 2.02 -24.97 30.40
N VAL A 508 1.66 -26.07 31.07
CA VAL A 508 2.64 -27.03 31.60
C VAL A 508 2.95 -28.12 30.58
N ILE A 509 4.23 -28.38 30.35
CA ILE A 509 4.77 -29.54 29.63
C ILE A 509 5.54 -30.42 30.61
N VAL A 510 5.22 -31.71 30.61
CA VAL A 510 5.84 -32.70 31.48
C VAL A 510 7.01 -33.37 30.76
N LEU A 511 8.19 -33.30 31.35
CA LEU A 511 9.38 -34.03 30.94
C LEU A 511 9.36 -35.42 31.60
N SER A 512 8.45 -36.26 31.12
CA SER A 512 8.26 -37.62 31.61
C SER A 512 9.51 -38.47 31.51
N GLY A 513 9.67 -39.38 32.46
CA GLY A 513 10.66 -40.44 32.45
C GLY A 513 10.20 -41.71 31.76
N HIS A 514 11.16 -42.57 31.45
CA HIS A 514 10.90 -43.83 30.75
C HIS A 514 10.83 -45.07 31.65
N THR A 515 11.02 -44.91 32.96
CA THR A 515 10.82 -46.00 33.94
C THR A 515 9.41 -45.96 34.49
N ALA A 516 8.62 -46.99 34.21
CA ALA A 516 7.23 -47.07 34.64
C ALA A 516 7.11 -47.62 36.07
N HIS A 517 6.15 -47.08 36.81
CA HIS A 517 5.69 -47.53 38.10
C HIS A 517 4.18 -47.70 38.07
N ALA A 518 3.66 -48.60 38.91
CA ALA A 518 2.23 -48.77 39.11
C ALA A 518 1.90 -48.71 40.61
N ASN A 519 0.80 -48.05 40.95
CA ASN A 519 0.33 -47.95 42.33
C ASN A 519 -0.12 -49.31 42.91
N THR A 520 -0.54 -50.24 42.04
CA THR A 520 -0.89 -51.61 42.41
C THR A 520 -0.51 -52.55 41.28
N ASN A 521 0.04 -53.70 41.67
CA ASN A 521 0.36 -54.81 40.76
C ASN A 521 -0.51 -56.04 41.09
N LEU A 522 -1.69 -55.82 41.66
CA LEU A 522 -2.59 -56.89 42.11
C LEU A 522 -3.94 -56.79 41.40
N VAL A 523 -4.37 -57.89 40.78
CA VAL A 523 -5.76 -58.07 40.34
C VAL A 523 -6.44 -59.06 41.29
N ASN A 524 -7.51 -58.63 41.93
CA ASN A 524 -8.34 -59.50 42.78
C ASN A 524 -9.55 -60.00 41.99
N MET A 525 -9.73 -61.31 41.91
CA MET A 525 -10.83 -61.96 41.21
C MET A 525 -12.11 -62.01 42.05
N GLY A 526 -12.03 -61.82 43.37
CA GLY A 526 -13.17 -61.75 44.28
C GLY A 526 -14.02 -63.03 44.35
N GLY A 527 -13.40 -64.20 44.09
CA GLY A 527 -14.07 -65.48 43.92
C GLY A 527 -14.85 -65.63 42.61
N GLY A 528 -14.77 -64.64 41.72
CA GLY A 528 -15.43 -64.60 40.43
C GLY A 528 -14.50 -64.96 39.26
N CYS A 529 -15.05 -64.81 38.05
CA CYS A 529 -14.37 -65.18 36.80
C CYS A 529 -13.83 -63.97 36.04
N ILE A 530 -14.05 -62.79 36.60
CA ILE A 530 -13.59 -61.51 36.08
C ILE A 530 -13.03 -60.74 37.27
N GLY A 531 -11.75 -60.36 37.18
CA GLY A 531 -11.10 -59.42 38.08
C GLY A 531 -10.76 -58.15 37.31
N VAL A 532 -10.94 -56.99 37.95
CA VAL A 532 -10.58 -55.70 37.36
C VAL A 532 -9.78 -54.93 38.40
N ALA A 533 -8.59 -54.48 38.00
CA ALA A 533 -7.79 -53.54 38.77
C ALA A 533 -7.77 -52.18 38.07
N SER A 534 -7.97 -51.12 38.84
CA SER A 534 -7.65 -49.75 38.41
C SER A 534 -6.21 -49.47 38.78
N VAL A 535 -5.36 -49.30 37.78
CA VAL A 535 -3.92 -49.15 37.91
C VAL A 535 -3.54 -47.74 37.46
N LEU A 536 -2.92 -46.97 38.34
CA LEU A 536 -2.27 -45.71 38.00
C LEU A 536 -0.86 -46.03 37.54
N VAL A 537 -0.56 -45.81 36.27
CA VAL A 537 0.79 -45.98 35.70
C VAL A 537 1.45 -44.62 35.61
N SER A 538 2.60 -44.45 36.27
CA SER A 538 3.37 -43.21 36.29
C SER A 538 4.83 -43.47 35.91
N ASP A 539 5.57 -42.41 35.65
CA ASP A 539 7.03 -42.49 35.62
C ASP A 539 7.63 -42.54 37.05
N GLN A 540 8.97 -42.57 37.11
CA GLN A 540 9.78 -42.53 38.33
C GLN A 540 9.68 -41.25 39.16
N TRP A 541 9.03 -40.21 38.64
CA TRP A 541 8.77 -38.93 39.30
C TRP A 541 7.28 -38.69 39.57
N GLY A 542 6.44 -39.71 39.36
CA GLY A 542 5.00 -39.62 39.61
C GLY A 542 4.23 -38.88 38.52
N ASN A 543 4.80 -38.65 37.34
CA ASN A 543 4.14 -38.02 36.19
C ASN A 543 3.47 -39.05 35.27
N PRO A 544 2.67 -38.61 34.27
CA PRO A 544 2.29 -39.47 33.17
C PRO A 544 3.55 -39.98 32.47
N MET A 545 3.56 -41.26 32.07
CA MET A 545 4.59 -41.76 31.14
C MET A 545 4.55 -40.96 29.83
N PRO A 546 5.60 -40.96 28.99
CA PRO A 546 5.60 -40.25 27.72
C PRO A 546 4.37 -40.57 26.84
N ALA A 547 3.79 -39.54 26.22
CA ALA A 547 2.58 -39.69 25.41
C ALA A 547 2.78 -40.73 24.30
N GLY A 548 1.85 -41.68 24.22
CA GLY A 548 1.90 -42.82 23.29
C GLY A 548 2.60 -44.06 23.85
N SER A 549 3.04 -44.07 25.11
CA SER A 549 3.57 -45.28 25.74
C SER A 549 2.55 -46.41 25.69
N ALA A 550 2.97 -47.57 25.20
CA ALA A 550 2.11 -48.71 24.98
C ALA A 550 2.12 -49.65 26.18
N LEU A 551 0.94 -50.05 26.65
CA LEU A 551 0.75 -51.03 27.72
C LEU A 551 0.34 -52.36 27.11
N THR A 552 1.20 -53.37 27.23
CA THR A 552 0.97 -54.71 26.66
C THR A 552 1.19 -55.80 27.69
N VAL A 553 0.47 -56.91 27.55
CA VAL A 553 0.59 -58.06 28.45
C VAL A 553 1.61 -59.05 27.89
N SER A 554 2.51 -59.53 28.74
CA SER A 554 3.43 -60.62 28.45
C SER A 554 3.51 -61.60 29.62
N ALA A 555 4.23 -62.70 29.44
CA ALA A 555 4.46 -63.72 30.48
C ALA A 555 3.17 -64.19 31.20
N ASN A 556 2.03 -64.24 30.50
CA ASN A 556 0.73 -64.58 31.10
C ASN A 556 0.70 -66.05 31.53
N ALA A 557 0.75 -66.27 32.84
CA ALA A 557 0.61 -67.57 33.51
C ALA A 557 -0.65 -67.63 34.39
N VAL A 558 -1.65 -66.78 34.12
CA VAL A 558 -2.91 -66.74 34.86
C VAL A 558 -3.87 -67.79 34.32
N SER A 559 -4.38 -68.66 35.20
CA SER A 559 -5.31 -69.72 34.82
C SER A 559 -6.27 -70.11 35.94
N ASP A 560 -7.30 -70.88 35.60
CA ASP A 560 -8.30 -71.37 36.54
C ASP A 560 -7.85 -72.58 37.37
N SER A 561 -6.80 -73.32 36.99
CA SER A 561 -6.30 -74.48 37.76
C SER A 561 -4.83 -74.82 37.44
N THR A 562 -4.18 -75.66 38.26
CA THR A 562 -2.80 -76.15 38.00
C THR A 562 -2.74 -77.44 37.15
N ALA A 563 -3.87 -77.90 36.61
CA ALA A 563 -4.01 -79.15 35.87
C ALA A 563 -3.67 -78.98 34.37
N PRO A 564 -3.34 -80.06 33.62
CA PRO A 564 -3.03 -79.99 32.18
C PRO A 564 -4.20 -79.54 31.28
N THR A 565 -5.39 -79.34 31.83
CA THR A 565 -6.59 -78.79 31.17
C THR A 565 -6.88 -77.32 31.52
N ALA A 566 -5.96 -76.64 32.22
CA ALA A 566 -6.12 -75.26 32.65
C ALA A 566 -6.33 -74.30 31.48
N LYS A 567 -7.28 -73.37 31.64
CA LYS A 567 -7.54 -72.36 30.62
C LYS A 567 -6.79 -71.07 30.96
N ALA A 568 -5.99 -70.58 30.02
CA ALA A 568 -5.36 -69.27 30.14
C ALA A 568 -6.44 -68.18 30.24
N ALA A 569 -6.29 -67.29 31.23
CA ALA A 569 -7.12 -66.11 31.34
C ALA A 569 -6.80 -65.12 30.21
N GLU A 570 -7.82 -64.45 29.71
CA GLU A 570 -7.66 -63.31 28.82
C GLU A 570 -7.39 -62.06 29.66
N ILE A 571 -6.33 -61.33 29.34
CA ILE A 571 -5.94 -60.12 30.05
C ILE A 571 -6.00 -58.97 29.06
N THR A 572 -6.74 -57.93 29.42
CA THR A 572 -6.94 -56.73 28.60
C THR A 572 -6.62 -55.50 29.41
N VAL A 573 -6.04 -54.49 28.76
CA VAL A 573 -5.67 -53.21 29.38
C VAL A 573 -6.36 -52.10 28.61
N VAL A 574 -7.10 -51.23 29.31
CA VAL A 574 -7.85 -50.13 28.67
C VAL A 574 -7.74 -48.85 29.50
N PRO A 575 -7.31 -47.71 28.94
CA PRO A 575 -6.70 -47.57 27.61
C PRO A 575 -5.38 -48.35 27.50
N GLU A 576 -5.01 -48.81 26.31
CA GLU A 576 -3.73 -49.52 26.07
C GLU A 576 -2.57 -48.57 25.75
N THR A 577 -2.82 -47.28 25.67
CA THR A 577 -1.82 -46.24 25.42
C THR A 577 -1.95 -45.10 26.41
N VAL A 578 -0.82 -44.51 26.77
CA VAL A 578 -0.78 -43.31 27.62
C VAL A 578 -1.17 -42.08 26.81
N PRO A 579 -2.23 -41.34 27.19
CA PRO A 579 -2.65 -40.15 26.48
C PRO A 579 -1.65 -38.99 26.61
N SER A 580 -1.82 -37.98 25.75
CA SER A 580 -1.17 -36.68 25.96
C SER A 580 -1.86 -35.97 27.13
N SER A 581 -1.16 -35.81 28.25
CA SER A 581 -1.68 -35.22 29.47
C SER A 581 -0.57 -34.51 30.24
N ASN A 582 -0.86 -33.32 30.76
CA ASN A 582 -0.06 -32.66 31.79
C ASN A 582 -0.75 -32.71 33.16
N ALA A 583 -1.77 -33.54 33.35
CA ALA A 583 -2.34 -33.73 34.67
C ALA A 583 -1.25 -34.21 35.65
N PRO A 584 -1.27 -33.73 36.90
CA PRO A 584 -0.36 -34.24 37.92
C PRO A 584 -0.69 -35.71 38.22
N GLY A 585 0.32 -36.53 38.48
CA GLY A 585 0.15 -37.97 38.71
C GLY A 585 0.35 -38.81 37.45
N GLY A 586 0.22 -40.13 37.57
CA GLY A 586 0.22 -41.03 36.41
C GLY A 586 -1.09 -40.99 35.60
N THR A 587 -1.22 -41.95 34.69
CA THR A 587 -2.46 -42.18 33.93
C THR A 587 -3.17 -43.43 34.42
N TRP A 588 -4.50 -43.37 34.51
CA TRP A 588 -5.31 -44.50 34.95
C TRP A 588 -5.57 -45.48 33.79
N HIS A 589 -5.34 -46.76 34.07
CA HIS A 589 -5.58 -47.88 33.18
C HIS A 589 -6.37 -48.96 33.92
N SER A 590 -7.32 -49.59 33.23
CA SER A 590 -8.06 -50.73 33.74
C SER A 590 -7.41 -52.01 33.24
N VAL A 591 -6.93 -52.84 34.16
CA VAL A 591 -6.42 -54.17 33.84
C VAL A 591 -7.48 -55.21 34.20
N LYS A 592 -8.07 -55.81 33.17
CA LYS A 592 -9.14 -56.81 33.31
C LYS A 592 -8.60 -58.19 33.00
N VAL A 593 -8.79 -59.09 33.95
CA VAL A 593 -8.52 -60.53 33.83
C VAL A 593 -9.86 -61.24 33.71
N SER A 594 -10.03 -62.09 32.71
CA SER A 594 -11.30 -62.78 32.45
C SER A 594 -11.09 -64.23 32.02
N VAL A 595 -11.82 -65.14 32.65
CA VAL A 595 -11.94 -66.54 32.22
C VAL A 595 -13.38 -66.76 31.75
N GLY A 596 -13.58 -67.10 30.47
CA GLY A 596 -14.91 -67.14 29.84
C GLY A 596 -15.99 -67.94 30.60
N ALA A 597 -17.25 -67.54 30.44
CA ALA A 597 -18.39 -68.04 31.21
C ALA A 597 -18.48 -69.58 31.29
N GLY A 598 -18.71 -70.11 32.50
CA GLY A 598 -18.83 -71.55 32.79
C GLY A 598 -17.51 -72.30 33.04
N LYS A 599 -16.36 -71.60 33.07
CA LYS A 599 -15.02 -72.21 33.12
C LYS A 599 -14.18 -71.68 34.28
N CYS A 600 -14.77 -71.62 35.47
CA CYS A 600 -14.24 -70.92 36.63
C CYS A 600 -14.67 -71.68 37.89
N ALA A 601 -14.56 -73.01 37.81
CA ALA A 601 -14.94 -73.93 38.87
C ALA A 601 -13.91 -73.97 40.01
N THR A 602 -12.75 -73.37 39.78
CA THR A 602 -11.61 -73.28 40.70
C THR A 602 -11.09 -71.85 40.76
N PRO A 603 -10.44 -71.45 41.87
CA PRO A 603 -10.02 -70.08 42.07
C PRO A 603 -8.95 -69.66 41.04
N VAL A 604 -9.22 -68.59 40.29
CA VAL A 604 -8.31 -68.07 39.26
C VAL A 604 -7.12 -67.39 39.91
N SER A 605 -5.91 -67.85 39.60
CA SER A 605 -4.69 -67.24 40.14
C SER A 605 -3.51 -67.38 39.17
N GLY A 606 -2.44 -66.66 39.46
CA GLY A 606 -1.20 -66.70 38.67
C GLY A 606 -0.53 -65.33 38.59
N SER A 607 0.32 -65.16 37.58
CA SER A 607 1.03 -63.91 37.34
C SER A 607 1.08 -63.59 35.86
N PHE A 608 1.28 -62.32 35.54
CA PHE A 608 1.60 -61.84 34.20
C PHE A 608 2.47 -60.59 34.32
N ASP A 609 3.14 -60.23 33.25
CA ASP A 609 3.91 -59.00 33.19
C ASP A 609 3.14 -57.96 32.37
N LEU A 610 2.95 -56.77 32.93
CA LEU A 610 2.51 -55.60 32.20
C LEU A 610 3.74 -54.85 31.70
N LEU A 611 3.95 -54.88 30.39
CA LEU A 611 5.02 -54.15 29.71
C LEU A 611 4.56 -52.74 29.39
N VAL A 612 5.34 -51.75 29.80
CA VAL A 612 5.13 -50.34 29.43
C VAL A 612 6.30 -49.91 28.54
N SER A 613 6.03 -49.73 27.24
CA SER A 613 7.04 -49.39 26.24
C SER A 613 6.93 -47.91 25.85
N THR A 614 7.98 -47.12 26.07
CA THR A 614 8.01 -45.70 25.70
C THR A 614 8.27 -45.49 24.20
N PRO A 615 7.55 -44.57 23.54
CA PRO A 615 7.75 -44.22 22.15
C PRO A 615 8.86 -43.15 22.07
N SER A 616 10.09 -43.56 22.34
CA SER A 616 11.25 -42.67 22.30
C SER A 616 11.84 -42.59 20.89
N GLU A 617 12.33 -41.40 20.50
CA GLU A 617 13.15 -41.25 19.28
C GLU A 617 14.61 -41.71 19.48
N SER A 618 15.08 -41.85 20.72
CA SER A 618 16.49 -42.12 21.05
C SER A 618 16.73 -43.53 21.59
N THR A 619 15.85 -44.08 22.44
CA THR A 619 15.97 -45.44 22.98
C THR A 619 14.60 -46.03 23.34
N ASN A 620 14.20 -47.13 22.70
CA ASN A 620 13.02 -47.90 23.12
C ASN A 620 13.30 -48.54 24.48
N VAL A 621 12.77 -47.96 25.56
CA VAL A 621 12.81 -48.53 26.91
C VAL A 621 11.49 -49.23 27.18
N THR A 622 11.57 -50.43 27.75
CA THR A 622 10.39 -51.18 28.19
C THR A 622 10.53 -51.51 29.66
N SER A 623 9.62 -50.99 30.45
CA SER A 623 9.49 -51.32 31.87
C SER A 623 8.62 -52.56 32.03
N VAL A 624 9.00 -53.45 32.93
CA VAL A 624 8.26 -54.68 33.25
C VAL A 624 7.64 -54.51 34.63
N LEU A 625 6.31 -54.50 34.69
CA LEU A 625 5.54 -54.44 35.93
C LEU A 625 4.97 -55.83 36.21
N PRO A 626 5.51 -56.61 37.17
CA PRO A 626 5.04 -57.95 37.46
C PRO A 626 3.74 -57.91 38.26
N PHE A 627 2.64 -58.41 37.67
CA PHE A 627 1.33 -58.50 38.28
C PHE A 627 1.04 -59.87 38.88
N THR A 628 0.38 -59.87 40.03
CA THR A 628 -0.17 -61.08 40.67
C THR A 628 -1.70 -61.05 40.55
N VAL A 629 -2.28 -62.21 40.22
CA VAL A 629 -3.74 -62.42 40.24
C VAL A 629 -4.08 -63.30 41.42
N ASN A 630 -4.87 -62.75 42.34
CA ASN A 630 -5.38 -63.48 43.50
C ASN A 630 -6.84 -63.88 43.26
N PRO A 631 -7.21 -65.07 43.77
CA PRO A 631 -8.56 -65.59 43.61
C PRO A 631 -9.65 -64.77 44.30
#